data_AF-A0A2V2N121-F1
#
_entry.id   AF-A0A2V2N121-F1
#
_cell.length_a   1.000
_cell.length_b   1.000
_cell.length_c   1.000
_cell.angle_alpha   90.00
_cell.angle_beta   90.00
_cell.angle_gamma   90.00
#
_symmetry.space_group_name_H-M   'P 1'
#
loop_
_entity.id
_entity.type
_entity.pdbx_description
1 polymer ?
#
loop_
_entity_poly.entity_id
_entity_poly.type
_entity_poly.pdbx_seq_one_letter_code
_entity_poly.pdbx_strand_id
1 'polypeptide(L)' 'MNQIIVHTMKNCPNCDKLKATLKGLGIEFEEKDL' A
#
# COMPACT_ATOMS: atom_id res chain seq x y z
N MET A 1 -2.68 -16.65 7.28
CA MET A 1 -3.29 -15.32 7.03
C MET A 1 -2.44 -14.66 5.97
N ASN A 2 -3.02 -14.23 4.84
CA ASN A 2 -2.26 -13.53 3.80
C ASN A 2 -2.15 -12.06 4.20
N GLN A 3 -0.97 -11.65 4.66
CA GLN A 3 -0.67 -10.26 4.95
C GLN A 3 -0.31 -9.56 3.63
N ILE A 4 -1.02 -8.47 3.30
CA ILE A 4 -0.72 -7.68 2.11
C ILE A 4 0.43 -6.73 2.44
N ILE A 5 1.51 -6.79 1.66
CA ILE A 5 2.67 -5.92 1.82
C ILE A 5 2.72 -4.97 0.63
N VAL A 6 2.61 -3.67 0.89
CA VAL A 6 2.73 -2.62 -0.11
C VAL A 6 4.17 -2.14 -0.10
N HIS A 7 4.90 -2.51 -1.14
CA HIS A 7 6.25 -2.03 -1.38
C HIS A 7 6.21 -0.65 -2.03
N THR A 8 6.67 0.37 -1.31
CA THR A 8 6.74 1.74 -1.83
C THR A 8 8.19 2.12 -2.12
N MET A 9 8.40 2.92 -3.16
CA MET A 9 9.67 3.61 -3.40
C MET A 9 9.45 5.10 -3.20
N LYS A 10 10.49 5.84 -2.77
CA LYS A 10 10.46 7.31 -2.58
C LYS A 10 9.88 8.12 -3.74
N ASN A 11 9.86 7.57 -4.95
CA ASN A 11 9.32 8.22 -6.15
C ASN A 11 8.21 7.40 -6.80
N CYS A 12 7.22 6.98 -6.00
CA CYS A 12 6.08 6.20 -6.48
C CYS A 12 4.84 7.10 -6.68
N PRO A 13 4.58 7.61 -7.90
CA PRO A 13 3.48 8.54 -8.15
C PRO A 13 2.09 7.93 -7.93
N ASN A 14 1.98 6.60 -7.97
CA ASN A 14 0.71 5.88 -7.79
C ASN A 14 0.55 5.23 -6.41
N CYS A 15 1.54 5.31 -5.53
CA CYS A 15 1.46 4.64 -4.23
C CYS A 15 0.39 5.28 -3.34
N ASP A 16 0.23 6.60 -3.36
CA ASP A 16 -0.84 7.28 -2.59
C ASP A 16 -2.23 6.85 -3.04
N LYS A 17 -2.45 6.70 -4.35
CA LYS A 17 -3.73 6.23 -4.90
C LYS A 17 -4.00 4.77 -4.53
N LEU A 18 -2.96 3.94 -4.53
CA LEU A 18 -3.05 2.53 -4.14
C LEU A 18 -3.39 2.39 -2.64
N LYS A 19 -2.72 3.15 -1.78
CA LYS A 19 -3.01 3.23 -0.34
C LYS A 19 -4.44 3.70 -0.07
N ALA A 20 -4.89 4.76 -0.74
CA ALA A 20 -6.24 5.27 -0.62
C ALA A 20 -7.30 4.23 -1.04
N THR A 21 -7.01 3.46 -2.09
CA THR A 21 -7.90 2.39 -2.58
C THR A 21 -7.97 1.24 -1.57
N LEU A 22 -6.82 0.75 -1.08
CA LEU A 22 -6.75 -0.32 -0.09
C LEU A 22 -7.48 0.07 1.21
N LYS A 23 -7.27 1.30 1.68
CA LYS A 23 -7.95 1.84 2.85
C LYS A 23 -9.47 1.99 2.63
N GLY A 24 -9.89 2.42 1.44
CA GLY A 24 -11.30 2.50 1.06
C GLY A 24 -12.00 1.13 0.98
N LEU A 25 -11.24 0.08 0.69
CA LEU A 25 -11.71 -1.31 0.68
C LEU A 25 -11.65 -2.00 2.05
N GLY A 26 -11.15 -1.32 3.10
CA GLY A 26 -11.00 -1.90 4.44
C GLY A 26 -9.94 -3.00 4.50
N ILE A 27 -9.00 -3.00 3.56
CA ILE A 27 -7.93 -3.99 3.48
C ILE A 27 -6.76 -3.50 4.33
N GLU A 28 -6.38 -4.29 5.34
CA GLU A 28 -5.17 -4.05 6.11
C GLU A 28 -3.93 -4.43 5.29
N PHE A 29 -2.96 -3.52 5.23
CA PHE A 29 -1.69 -3.74 4.55
C PHE A 29 -0.52 -3.20 5.37
N GLU A 30 0.63 -3.84 5.24
CA GLU A 30 1.89 -3.38 5.80
C GLU A 30 2.65 -2.59 4.74
N GLU A 31 3.14 -1.40 5.09
CA GLU A 31 3.93 -0.56 4.20
C GLU A 31 5.42 -0.85 4.40
N LYS A 32 6.12 -1.12 3.31
CA LYS A 32 7.56 -1.38 3.34
C LYS A 32 8.26 -0.55 2.27
N ASP A 33 9.08 0.40 2.72
CA ASP A 33 9.94 1.16 1.83
C ASP A 33 11.08 0.24 1.32
N LEU A 34 11.33 0.28 0.01
CA LEU A 34 12.30 -0.59 -0.67
C LEU A 34 13.61 0.15 -0.97
#